data_AF-A0A0B8NZY0-F1
#
_entry.id   AF-A0A0B8NZY0-F1
#
_cell.length_a   1.000
_cell.length_b   1.000
_cell.length_c   1.000
_cell.angle_alpha   90.00
_cell.angle_beta   90.00
_cell.angle_gamma   90.00
#
_symmetry.space_group_name_H-M   'P 1'
#
loop_
_entity.id
_entity.type
_entity.pdbx_description
1 polymer ?
#
loop_
_entity_poly.entity_id
_entity_poly.type
_entity_poly.pdbx_seq_one_letter_code
_entity_poly.pdbx_strand_id
1 'polypeptide(L)'
;MGEITLVSPQFAQSEVEFKARIYPEYAKTIAREGAQFWLVTPEIGLTGIKNLSSAIAPAIEVMPSGKGKAKTQFQLASNKPLASGYEFVLQAETKGSVAVNTPILYREIEVGRVTDVRLGELADRVIIKTLIDPDYAYLIRENTLFWNVSGLDVSIGLSGANVKAGTVESLLRGGIAFATPEDGNLLPAAKNGRAFYLYKQADPSWLEWRTAIPKP
;
A
#
# COMPACT_ATOMS: atom_id res chain seq x y z
N MET A 1 -22.64 6.57 11.90
CA MET A 1 -21.84 7.75 12.32
C MET A 1 -22.36 9.04 11.67
N GLY A 2 -22.89 8.97 10.46
CA GLY A 2 -23.53 10.07 9.77
C GLY A 2 -24.04 9.61 8.40
N GLU A 3 -24.49 10.56 7.59
CA GLU A 3 -25.02 10.32 6.25
C GLU A 3 -24.60 11.45 5.30
N ILE A 4 -24.40 11.13 4.02
CA ILE A 4 -24.22 12.13 2.96
C ILE A 4 -25.59 12.71 2.60
N THR A 5 -25.71 14.03 2.66
CA THR A 5 -26.96 14.74 2.39
C THR A 5 -26.97 15.42 1.03
N LEU A 6 -25.80 15.73 0.45
CA LEU A 6 -25.68 16.34 -0.86
C LEU A 6 -24.35 15.96 -1.53
N VAL A 7 -24.40 15.71 -2.84
CA VAL A 7 -23.22 15.61 -3.72
C VAL A 7 -23.38 16.67 -4.80
N SER A 8 -22.41 17.58 -4.90
CA SER A 8 -22.46 18.71 -5.84
C SER A 8 -21.15 18.83 -6.61
N PRO A 9 -21.17 18.82 -7.96
CA PRO A 9 -19.99 19.17 -8.74
C PRO A 9 -19.65 20.66 -8.59
N GLN A 10 -18.38 20.98 -8.41
CA GLN A 10 -17.83 22.34 -8.43
C GLN A 10 -17.03 22.52 -9.73
N PHE A 11 -17.75 22.73 -10.85
CA PHE A 11 -17.17 22.76 -12.19
C PHE A 11 -16.03 23.79 -12.35
N ALA A 12 -16.13 24.94 -11.68
CA ALA A 12 -15.10 25.99 -11.73
C ALA A 12 -13.75 25.54 -11.15
N GLN A 13 -13.76 24.59 -10.21
CA GLN A 13 -12.57 24.08 -9.53
C GLN A 13 -12.19 22.66 -9.99
N SER A 14 -12.99 22.04 -10.86
CA SER A 14 -12.87 20.61 -11.21
C SER A 14 -12.89 19.69 -9.99
N GLU A 15 -13.69 20.05 -8.97
CA GLU A 15 -13.83 19.31 -7.72
C GLU A 15 -15.27 18.80 -7.53
N VAL A 16 -15.46 17.87 -6.59
CA VAL A 16 -16.78 17.41 -6.14
C VAL A 16 -16.90 17.68 -4.65
N GLU A 17 -17.93 18.41 -4.26
CA GLU A 17 -18.27 18.69 -2.86
C GLU A 17 -19.28 17.65 -2.33
N PHE A 18 -18.96 17.09 -1.16
CA PHE A 18 -19.86 16.22 -0.41
C PHE A 18 -20.28 16.93 0.87
N LYS A 19 -21.58 17.12 1.09
CA LYS A 19 -22.12 17.56 2.39
C LYS A 19 -22.61 16.36 3.16
N ALA A 20 -22.23 16.30 4.43
CA ALA A 20 -22.60 15.22 5.33
C ALA A 20 -23.24 15.76 6.60
N ARG A 21 -24.18 14.99 7.16
CA ARG A 21 -24.68 15.19 8.51
C ARG A 21 -24.03 14.13 9.40
N ILE A 22 -23.30 14.57 10.43
CA ILE A 22 -22.74 13.69 11.47
C ILE A 22 -23.73 13.65 12.63
N TYR A 23 -23.99 12.45 13.18
CA TYR A 23 -24.91 12.33 14.32
C TYR A 23 -24.32 12.99 15.59
N PRO A 24 -25.16 13.61 16.44
CA PRO A 24 -24.70 14.42 17.58
C PRO A 24 -23.70 13.74 18.51
N GLU A 25 -23.87 12.44 18.75
CA GLU A 25 -23.02 11.63 19.62
C GLU A 25 -21.57 11.48 19.09
N TYR A 26 -21.35 11.60 17.78
CA TYR A 26 -20.02 11.53 17.17
C TYR A 26 -19.44 12.90 16.80
N ALA A 27 -20.28 13.93 16.71
CA ALA A 27 -19.89 15.26 16.21
C ALA A 27 -18.70 15.87 16.98
N LYS A 28 -18.66 15.70 18.31
CA LYS A 28 -17.58 16.27 19.15
C LYS A 28 -16.20 15.65 18.89
N THR A 29 -16.16 14.43 18.40
CA THR A 29 -14.91 13.66 18.17
C THR A 29 -14.48 13.73 16.72
N ILE A 30 -15.44 13.76 15.79
CA ILE A 30 -15.19 13.75 14.33
C ILE A 30 -14.98 15.16 13.77
N ALA A 31 -15.81 16.15 14.14
CA ALA A 31 -15.77 17.50 13.56
C ALA A 31 -14.66 18.36 14.20
N ARG A 32 -13.43 17.83 14.14
CA ARG A 32 -12.24 18.36 14.78
C ARG A 32 -11.08 18.42 13.78
N GLU A 33 -10.21 19.40 13.95
CA GLU A 33 -8.94 19.45 13.23
C GLU A 33 -8.18 18.12 13.33
N GLY A 34 -7.59 17.67 12.23
CA GLY A 34 -6.87 16.41 12.16
C GLY A 34 -7.74 15.17 11.92
N ALA A 35 -9.07 15.28 11.90
CA ALA A 35 -9.92 14.19 11.41
C ALA A 35 -9.66 13.98 9.90
N GLN A 36 -9.56 12.72 9.51
CA GLN A 36 -9.23 12.34 8.13
C GLN A 36 -10.35 11.51 7.54
N PHE A 37 -10.77 11.84 6.33
CA PHE A 37 -11.86 11.19 5.61
C PHE A 37 -11.34 10.57 4.33
N TRP A 38 -11.80 9.37 4.00
CA TRP A 38 -11.47 8.74 2.73
C TRP A 38 -12.66 7.98 2.14
N LEU A 39 -12.67 7.90 0.82
CA LEU A 39 -13.64 7.11 0.07
C LEU A 39 -13.25 5.63 0.15
N VAL A 40 -14.21 4.78 0.50
CA VAL A 40 -14.08 3.33 0.40
C VAL A 40 -14.66 2.91 -0.94
N THR A 41 -13.79 2.68 -1.91
CA THR A 41 -14.18 2.15 -3.22
C THR A 41 -14.11 0.63 -3.22
N PRO A 42 -14.91 -0.05 -4.06
CA PRO A 42 -14.79 -1.49 -4.23
C PRO A 42 -13.44 -1.77 -4.90
N GLU A 43 -12.59 -2.54 -4.21
CA GLU A 43 -11.35 -3.01 -4.78
C GLU A 43 -11.64 -4.30 -5.54
N ILE A 44 -11.80 -4.15 -6.86
CA ILE A 44 -12.00 -5.29 -7.75
C ILE A 44 -10.62 -5.83 -8.11
N GLY A 45 -10.24 -6.92 -7.46
CA GLY A 45 -9.00 -7.63 -7.69
C GLY A 45 -9.25 -9.08 -8.10
N LEU A 46 -8.21 -9.74 -8.57
CA LEU A 46 -8.30 -11.08 -9.14
C LEU A 46 -8.42 -12.19 -8.09
N THR A 47 -8.29 -11.89 -6.78
CA THR A 47 -8.60 -12.84 -5.68
C THR A 47 -9.95 -12.57 -5.01
N GLY A 48 -10.86 -11.90 -5.72
CA GLY A 48 -12.19 -11.54 -5.23
C GLY A 48 -12.35 -10.04 -4.98
N ILE A 49 -13.59 -9.66 -4.68
CA ILE A 49 -13.99 -8.28 -4.53
C ILE A 49 -13.92 -7.92 -3.05
N LYS A 50 -12.95 -7.08 -2.66
CA LYS A 50 -12.97 -6.46 -1.33
C LYS A 50 -13.95 -5.28 -1.40
N ASN A 51 -14.69 -5.05 -0.31
CA ASN A 51 -15.69 -3.99 -0.22
C ASN A 51 -16.79 -4.08 -1.30
N LEU A 52 -17.25 -5.26 -1.70
CA LEU A 52 -18.34 -5.38 -2.71
C LEU A 52 -19.61 -4.60 -2.32
N SER A 53 -19.89 -4.48 -1.02
CA SER A 53 -20.98 -3.63 -0.52
C SER A 53 -20.84 -2.16 -0.94
N SER A 54 -19.60 -1.66 -1.14
CA SER A 54 -19.38 -0.27 -1.57
C SER A 54 -19.58 -0.04 -3.07
N ALA A 55 -19.66 -1.09 -3.89
CA ALA A 55 -20.09 -0.99 -5.28
C ALA A 55 -21.59 -0.63 -5.39
N ILE A 56 -22.38 -0.99 -4.39
CA ILE A 56 -23.82 -0.71 -4.29
C ILE A 56 -24.06 0.55 -3.43
N ALA A 57 -23.22 0.77 -2.41
CA ALA A 57 -23.30 1.93 -1.52
C ALA A 57 -21.89 2.47 -1.17
N PRO A 58 -21.29 3.36 -1.97
CA PRO A 58 -19.98 3.93 -1.67
C PRO A 58 -20.00 4.60 -0.30
N ALA A 59 -19.05 4.23 0.56
CA ALA A 59 -18.97 4.73 1.92
C ALA A 59 -17.80 5.70 2.05
N ILE A 60 -17.96 6.70 2.93
CA ILE A 60 -16.85 7.52 3.40
C ILE A 60 -16.53 7.05 4.81
N GLU A 61 -15.31 6.58 5.00
CA GLU A 61 -14.77 6.26 6.32
C GLU A 61 -14.06 7.46 6.92
N VAL A 62 -13.94 7.45 8.25
CA VAL A 62 -13.33 8.53 9.00
C VAL A 62 -12.46 8.01 10.12
N MET A 63 -11.27 8.60 10.25
CA MET A 63 -10.42 8.46 11.42
C MET A 63 -10.57 9.74 12.26
N PRO A 64 -11.23 9.66 13.44
CA PRO A 64 -11.39 10.82 14.32
C PRO A 64 -10.04 11.20 14.93
N SER A 65 -9.77 12.50 15.07
CA SER A 65 -8.62 12.96 15.86
C SER A 65 -8.93 13.04 17.35
N GLY A 66 -10.19 13.28 17.71
CA GLY A 66 -10.65 13.52 19.09
C GLY A 66 -10.03 14.76 19.77
N LYS A 67 -9.20 15.52 19.05
CA LYS A 67 -8.38 16.63 19.56
C LYS A 67 -8.39 17.77 18.53
N GLY A 68 -8.00 18.98 18.93
CA GLY A 68 -7.93 20.14 18.03
C GLY A 68 -9.20 20.99 18.00
N LYS A 69 -9.15 22.08 17.22
CA LYS A 69 -10.26 23.05 17.09
C LYS A 69 -11.43 22.43 16.34
N ALA A 70 -12.64 22.95 16.56
CA ALA A 70 -13.80 22.54 15.78
C ALA A 70 -13.57 22.87 14.29
N LYS A 71 -13.84 21.91 13.41
CA LYS A 71 -13.69 22.06 11.96
C LYS A 71 -14.82 21.30 11.26
N THR A 72 -15.36 21.89 10.20
CA THR A 72 -16.50 21.33 9.44
C THR A 72 -16.21 21.11 7.96
N GLN A 73 -15.02 21.51 7.49
CA GLN A 73 -14.57 21.32 6.11
C GLN A 73 -13.31 20.45 6.11
N PHE A 74 -13.31 19.41 5.27
CA PHE A 74 -12.26 18.41 5.21
C PHE A 74 -11.98 18.02 3.76
N GLN A 75 -10.74 17.68 3.46
CA GLN A 75 -10.39 17.07 2.18
C GLN A 75 -10.76 15.59 2.22
N LEU A 76 -11.41 15.11 1.16
CA LEU A 76 -11.74 13.70 1.00
C LEU A 76 -10.59 13.00 0.25
N ALA A 77 -9.89 12.09 0.92
CA ALA A 77 -8.84 11.29 0.29
C ALA A 77 -9.42 10.10 -0.48
N SER A 78 -8.73 9.65 -1.52
CA SER A 78 -9.15 8.43 -2.25
C SER A 78 -8.84 7.14 -1.50
N ASN A 79 -7.92 7.18 -0.53
CA ASN A 79 -7.46 6.04 0.24
C ASN A 79 -7.32 6.40 1.71
N LYS A 80 -7.39 5.39 2.59
CA LYS A 80 -7.10 5.56 4.01
C LYS A 80 -5.72 6.21 4.20
N PRO A 81 -5.64 7.39 4.81
CA PRO A 81 -4.36 7.96 5.20
C PRO A 81 -3.72 7.02 6.21
N LEU A 82 -2.52 6.53 5.90
CA LEU A 82 -1.73 5.80 6.89
C LEU A 82 -1.19 6.87 7.84
N ALA A 83 -1.59 6.81 9.12
CA ALA A 83 -0.99 7.62 10.16
C ALA A 83 0.52 7.34 10.17
N SER A 84 1.36 8.38 10.27
CA SER A 84 2.82 8.32 10.46
C SER A 84 3.46 6.97 10.10
N GLY A 85 3.28 6.53 8.86
CA GLY A 85 3.71 5.20 8.44
C GLY A 85 5.23 5.16 8.30
N TYR A 86 5.78 3.95 8.27
CA TYR A 86 7.19 3.80 7.92
C TYR A 86 7.34 3.96 6.40
N GLU A 87 8.11 4.96 5.98
CA GLU A 87 8.40 5.18 4.56
C GLU A 87 9.78 4.63 4.22
N PHE A 88 9.89 4.03 3.05
CA PHE A 88 11.16 3.76 2.40
C PHE A 88 11.04 4.00 0.90
N VAL A 89 12.19 4.16 0.25
CA VAL A 89 12.28 4.42 -1.18
C VAL A 89 12.86 3.20 -1.88
N LEU A 90 12.24 2.79 -2.97
CA LEU A 90 12.81 1.80 -3.87
C LEU A 90 13.36 2.47 -5.12
N GLN A 91 14.52 1.99 -5.57
CA GLN A 91 15.14 2.38 -6.82
C GLN A 91 15.20 1.19 -7.76
N ALA A 92 14.81 1.40 -9.02
CA ALA A 92 14.82 0.39 -10.06
C ALA A 92 15.25 0.98 -11.40
N GLU A 93 15.79 0.16 -12.30
CA GLU A 93 16.08 0.57 -13.68
C GLU A 93 14.80 0.93 -14.45
N THR A 94 13.70 0.19 -14.21
CA THR A 94 12.41 0.38 -14.87
C THR A 94 11.28 0.18 -13.86
N LYS A 95 10.10 0.75 -14.12
CA LYS A 95 8.95 0.59 -13.21
C LYS A 95 8.33 -0.81 -13.27
N GLY A 96 8.49 -1.53 -14.38
CA GLY A 96 7.77 -2.79 -14.63
C GLY A 96 6.25 -2.67 -14.43
N SER A 97 5.68 -3.65 -13.72
CA SER A 97 4.28 -3.70 -13.29
C SER A 97 3.94 -2.74 -12.13
N VAL A 98 4.93 -2.08 -11.51
CA VAL A 98 4.69 -1.21 -10.35
C VAL A 98 3.94 0.05 -10.76
N ALA A 99 2.93 0.37 -9.96
CA ALA A 99 2.08 1.56 -10.03
C ALA A 99 1.71 2.04 -8.61
N VAL A 100 1.13 3.23 -8.49
CA VAL A 100 0.53 3.69 -7.23
C VAL A 100 -0.51 2.66 -6.75
N ASN A 101 -0.54 2.41 -5.44
CA ASN A 101 -1.32 1.35 -4.78
C ASN A 101 -0.86 -0.09 -5.08
N THR A 102 0.27 -0.31 -5.74
CA THR A 102 0.87 -1.66 -5.79
C THR A 102 1.14 -2.15 -4.36
N PRO A 103 0.69 -3.36 -3.98
CA PRO A 103 0.82 -3.85 -2.62
C PRO A 103 2.28 -4.20 -2.29
N ILE A 104 2.70 -3.89 -1.07
CA ILE A 104 3.94 -4.37 -0.48
C ILE A 104 3.62 -5.59 0.37
N LEU A 105 4.29 -6.71 0.08
CA LEU A 105 3.96 -8.03 0.59
C LEU A 105 5.08 -8.58 1.48
N TYR A 106 4.71 -9.07 2.65
CA TYR A 106 5.58 -9.91 3.47
C TYR A 106 4.94 -11.27 3.63
N ARG A 107 5.60 -12.34 3.13
CA ARG A 107 5.03 -13.70 3.12
C ARG A 107 3.60 -13.74 2.57
N GLU A 108 3.39 -13.07 1.43
CA GLU A 108 2.10 -12.93 0.74
C GLU A 108 1.01 -12.13 1.49
N ILE A 109 1.32 -11.57 2.67
CA ILE A 109 0.43 -10.68 3.42
C ILE A 109 0.73 -9.24 3.02
N GLU A 110 -0.32 -8.49 2.67
CA GLU A 110 -0.24 -7.06 2.39
C GLU A 110 0.05 -6.27 3.67
N VAL A 111 1.19 -5.59 3.71
CA VAL A 111 1.67 -4.83 4.88
C VAL A 111 1.85 -3.33 4.59
N GLY A 112 1.66 -2.93 3.33
CA GLY A 112 1.80 -1.55 2.90
C GLY A 112 1.56 -1.42 1.40
N ARG A 113 1.85 -0.24 0.86
CA ARG A 113 1.62 0.07 -0.56
C ARG A 113 2.59 1.09 -1.11
N VAL A 114 2.66 1.13 -2.44
CA VAL A 114 3.32 2.21 -3.18
C VAL A 114 2.47 3.48 -3.14
N THR A 115 3.08 4.61 -2.81
CA THR A 115 2.43 5.92 -2.72
C THR A 115 2.78 6.85 -3.88
N ASP A 116 3.94 6.67 -4.50
CA ASP A 116 4.41 7.50 -5.62
C ASP A 116 5.35 6.69 -6.53
N VAL A 117 5.28 6.94 -7.83
CA VAL A 117 6.19 6.36 -8.84
C VAL A 117 6.57 7.46 -9.82
N ARG A 118 7.87 7.75 -9.92
CA ARG A 118 8.38 8.82 -10.78
C ARG A 118 9.78 8.52 -11.30
N LEU A 119 10.21 9.29 -12.30
CA LEU A 119 11.62 9.30 -12.70
C LEU A 119 12.49 9.95 -11.61
N GLY A 120 13.71 9.45 -11.46
CA GLY A 120 14.77 10.13 -10.74
C GLY A 120 15.13 11.46 -11.41
N GLU A 121 15.78 12.35 -10.68
CA GLU A 121 16.09 13.71 -11.17
C GLU A 121 16.96 13.71 -12.43
N LEU A 122 17.81 12.69 -12.59
CA LEU A 122 18.66 12.48 -13.76
C LEU A 122 18.03 11.55 -14.81
N ALA A 123 16.79 11.10 -14.60
CA ALA A 123 16.07 10.13 -15.44
C ALA A 123 16.79 8.78 -15.68
N ASP A 124 17.80 8.45 -14.86
CA ASP A 124 18.61 7.22 -14.94
C ASP A 124 17.98 6.02 -14.21
N ARG A 125 16.93 6.28 -13.41
CA ARG A 125 16.24 5.28 -12.60
C ARG A 125 14.80 5.71 -12.31
N VAL A 126 13.98 4.75 -11.89
CA VAL A 126 12.66 4.98 -11.32
C VAL A 126 12.79 5.04 -9.80
N ILE A 127 12.15 6.06 -9.21
CA ILE A 127 12.01 6.27 -7.78
C ILE A 127 10.57 5.90 -7.39
N ILE A 128 10.45 4.96 -6.45
CA ILE A 128 9.17 4.46 -5.95
C ILE A 128 9.12 4.76 -4.46
N LYS A 129 8.17 5.59 -4.03
CA LYS A 129 7.93 5.82 -2.60
C LYS A 129 6.92 4.80 -2.09
N THR A 130 7.15 4.34 -0.87
CA THR A 130 6.31 3.34 -0.21
C THR A 130 5.87 3.83 1.15
N LEU A 131 4.79 3.24 1.64
CA LEU A 131 4.28 3.49 2.98
C LEU A 131 3.84 2.16 3.58
N ILE A 132 4.47 1.80 4.70
CA ILE A 132 4.20 0.59 5.47
C ILE A 132 3.34 0.94 6.67
N ASP A 133 2.37 0.06 6.96
CA ASP A 133 1.57 0.17 8.17
C ASP A 133 2.49 0.12 9.41
N PRO A 134 2.36 1.07 10.37
CA PRO A 134 3.17 1.09 11.59
C PRO A 134 3.25 -0.27 12.31
N ASP A 135 2.19 -1.07 12.28
CA ASP A 135 2.17 -2.40 12.92
C ASP A 135 3.17 -3.39 12.31
N TYR A 136 3.64 -3.14 11.08
CA TYR A 136 4.58 -3.99 10.33
C TYR A 136 5.93 -3.31 10.07
N ALA A 137 6.12 -2.05 10.48
CA ALA A 137 7.36 -1.30 10.25
C ALA A 137 8.62 -2.03 10.75
N TYR A 138 8.50 -2.80 11.84
CA TYR A 138 9.58 -3.58 12.44
C TYR A 138 10.11 -4.70 11.53
N LEU A 139 9.41 -5.05 10.44
CA LEU A 139 9.85 -6.07 9.49
C LEU A 139 10.96 -5.56 8.56
N ILE A 140 11.08 -4.25 8.38
CA ILE A 140 12.06 -3.66 7.46
C ILE A 140 13.40 -3.44 8.19
N ARG A 141 14.42 -4.17 7.74
CA ARG A 141 15.79 -4.16 8.27
C ARG A 141 16.74 -3.55 7.27
N GLU A 142 17.93 -3.18 7.72
CA GLU A 142 18.92 -2.53 6.86
C GLU A 142 19.36 -3.40 5.66
N ASN A 143 19.30 -4.72 5.79
CA ASN A 143 19.60 -5.71 4.75
C ASN A 143 18.36 -6.35 4.11
N THR A 144 17.16 -5.80 4.30
CA THR A 144 15.96 -6.30 3.62
C THR A 144 16.10 -6.14 2.09
N LEU A 145 15.76 -7.21 1.36
CA LEU A 145 15.79 -7.26 -0.09
C LEU A 145 14.35 -7.24 -0.64
N PHE A 146 14.13 -6.48 -1.70
CA PHE A 146 12.81 -6.25 -2.31
C PHE A 146 12.82 -6.70 -3.76
N TRP A 147 11.79 -7.43 -4.20
CA TRP A 147 11.65 -7.82 -5.61
C TRP A 147 10.24 -7.61 -6.12
N ASN A 148 10.15 -7.39 -7.44
CA ASN A 148 8.88 -7.39 -8.13
C ASN A 148 8.34 -8.82 -8.22
N VAL A 149 7.11 -9.03 -7.74
CA VAL A 149 6.36 -10.25 -7.99
C VAL A 149 5.42 -9.93 -9.15
N SER A 150 5.85 -10.18 -10.38
CA SER A 150 4.97 -10.21 -11.54
C SER A 150 4.51 -11.63 -11.78
N GLY A 151 3.21 -11.87 -11.81
CA GLY A 151 2.66 -13.22 -11.83
C GLY A 151 2.81 -14.00 -13.15
N LEU A 152 3.83 -13.72 -13.96
CA LEU A 152 4.20 -14.58 -15.08
C LEU A 152 5.68 -14.95 -14.96
N ASP A 153 5.97 -16.06 -14.27
CA ASP A 153 7.27 -16.73 -14.34
C ASP A 153 7.13 -17.89 -15.34
N VAL A 154 7.62 -17.68 -16.57
CA VAL A 154 7.68 -18.72 -17.61
C VAL A 154 9.13 -19.13 -17.76
N SER A 155 9.51 -20.22 -17.09
CA SER A 155 10.82 -20.85 -17.24
C SER A 155 10.73 -22.02 -18.23
N ILE A 156 11.34 -21.88 -19.42
CA ILE A 156 11.47 -22.94 -20.43
C ILE A 156 12.87 -23.57 -20.28
N GLY A 157 12.94 -24.83 -19.83
CA GLY A 157 14.17 -25.59 -19.71
C GLY A 157 14.41 -26.54 -20.89
N LEU A 158 15.67 -26.98 -21.09
CA LEU A 158 16.08 -27.92 -22.15
C LEU A 158 15.50 -29.34 -21.97
N SER A 159 14.95 -29.66 -20.79
CA SER A 159 14.30 -30.93 -20.45
C SER A 159 12.78 -30.95 -20.69
N GLY A 160 12.21 -29.87 -21.23
CA GLY A 160 10.77 -29.70 -21.44
C GLY A 160 10.16 -28.62 -20.53
N ALA A 161 8.89 -28.31 -20.76
CA ALA A 161 8.17 -27.31 -19.98
C ALA A 161 7.80 -27.88 -18.59
N ASN A 162 8.38 -27.32 -17.53
CA ASN A 162 8.00 -27.65 -16.16
C ASN A 162 6.89 -26.69 -15.72
N VAL A 163 5.64 -27.01 -16.07
CA VAL A 163 4.49 -26.16 -15.74
C VAL A 163 4.10 -26.44 -14.28
N LYS A 164 4.64 -25.67 -13.33
CA LYS A 164 3.98 -25.52 -12.03
C LYS A 164 2.70 -24.73 -12.29
N ALA A 165 1.60 -25.46 -12.48
CA ALA A 165 0.27 -24.86 -12.50
C ALA A 165 -0.07 -24.40 -11.08
N GLY A 166 0.48 -23.24 -10.68
CA GLY A 166 -0.16 -22.44 -9.65
C GLY A 166 -1.58 -22.12 -10.13
N THR A 167 -2.52 -21.92 -9.21
CA THR A 167 -3.85 -21.45 -9.60
C THR A 167 -3.68 -20.13 -10.34
N VAL A 168 -4.51 -19.86 -11.35
CA VAL A 168 -4.51 -18.60 -12.12
C VAL A 168 -4.53 -17.36 -11.19
N GLU A 169 -4.99 -17.54 -9.95
CA GLU A 169 -5.03 -16.57 -8.86
C GLU A 169 -3.64 -16.08 -8.38
N SER A 170 -2.60 -16.92 -8.36
CA SER A 170 -1.23 -16.53 -7.95
C SER A 170 -0.44 -15.85 -9.07
N LEU A 171 -0.86 -16.06 -10.32
CA LEU A 171 -0.26 -15.48 -11.53
C LEU A 171 -0.71 -14.03 -11.80
N LEU A 172 -1.59 -13.46 -10.99
CA LEU A 172 -2.33 -12.25 -11.37
C LEU A 172 -2.22 -11.08 -10.39
N ARG A 173 -1.80 -11.28 -9.15
CA ARG A 173 -1.53 -10.18 -8.20
C ARG A 173 -0.07 -9.78 -8.28
N GLY A 174 0.20 -8.82 -9.17
CA GLY A 174 1.46 -8.09 -9.16
C GLY A 174 1.70 -7.42 -7.79
N GLY A 175 2.93 -7.38 -7.31
CA GLY A 175 3.27 -6.74 -6.05
C GLY A 175 4.75 -6.48 -5.88
N ILE A 176 5.14 -5.99 -4.72
CA ILE A 176 6.54 -5.94 -4.29
C ILE A 176 6.65 -6.79 -3.04
N ALA A 177 7.35 -7.92 -3.13
CA ALA A 177 7.63 -8.76 -1.98
C ALA A 177 9.01 -8.44 -1.40
N PHE A 178 9.21 -8.78 -0.13
CA PHE A 178 10.50 -8.62 0.52
C PHE A 178 10.79 -9.73 1.52
N ALA A 179 12.08 -9.91 1.78
CA ALA A 179 12.62 -10.81 2.78
C ALA A 179 13.90 -10.24 3.38
N THR A 180 14.23 -10.67 4.60
CA THR A 180 15.47 -10.33 5.27
C THR A 180 16.34 -11.60 5.31
N PRO A 181 17.62 -11.53 4.87
CA PRO A 181 18.53 -12.67 4.86
C PRO A 181 18.62 -13.43 6.18
N GLU A 182 18.75 -14.75 6.10
CA GLU A 182 18.98 -15.65 7.24
C GLU A 182 20.48 -15.89 7.44
N ASP A 183 21.24 -14.81 7.64
CA ASP A 183 22.71 -14.83 7.77
C ASP A 183 23.19 -14.91 9.24
N GLY A 184 22.26 -15.13 10.17
CA GLY A 184 22.52 -15.27 11.60
C GLY A 184 22.64 -13.95 12.37
N ASN A 185 22.69 -12.79 11.70
CA ASN A 185 22.76 -11.49 12.37
C ASN A 185 21.65 -10.56 11.90
N LEU A 186 20.56 -10.49 12.68
CA LEU A 186 19.46 -9.58 12.39
C LEU A 186 19.92 -8.13 12.55
N LEU A 187 20.07 -7.42 11.43
CA LEU A 187 20.46 -6.02 11.44
C LEU A 187 19.38 -5.13 12.08
N PRO A 188 19.74 -3.91 12.50
CA PRO A 188 18.79 -2.96 13.07
C PRO A 188 17.60 -2.68 12.13
N ALA A 189 16.52 -2.16 12.71
CA ALA A 189 15.42 -1.63 11.92
C ALA A 189 15.95 -0.50 11.02
N ALA A 190 15.53 -0.52 9.76
CA ALA A 190 15.95 0.51 8.83
C ALA A 190 15.39 1.87 9.25
N LYS A 191 16.16 2.94 9.03
CA LYS A 191 15.68 4.31 9.25
C LYS A 191 14.56 4.66 8.26
N ASN A 192 13.66 5.54 8.66
CA ASN A 192 12.62 6.07 7.78
C ASN A 192 13.27 6.84 6.61
N GLY A 193 12.74 6.67 5.40
CA GLY A 193 13.25 7.24 4.17
C GLY A 193 14.47 6.51 3.58
N ARG A 194 14.88 5.37 4.15
CA ARG A 194 15.99 4.57 3.61
C ARG A 194 15.70 4.16 2.16
N ALA A 195 16.71 4.23 1.31
CA ALA A 195 16.65 3.74 -0.05
C ALA A 195 17.09 2.27 -0.13
N PHE A 196 16.38 1.47 -0.91
CA PHE A 196 16.71 0.09 -1.27
C PHE A 196 16.62 -0.10 -2.78
N TYR A 197 17.23 -1.18 -3.28
CA TYR A 197 17.08 -1.60 -4.66
C TYR A 197 15.86 -2.52 -4.81
N LEU A 198 15.09 -2.33 -5.89
CA LEU A 198 14.03 -3.25 -6.28
C LEU A 198 14.54 -4.18 -7.37
N TYR A 199 14.73 -5.44 -7.02
CA TYR A 199 15.16 -6.48 -7.94
C TYR A 199 14.02 -6.87 -8.90
N LYS A 200 14.39 -7.21 -10.14
CA LYS A 200 13.41 -7.64 -11.17
C LYS A 200 12.71 -8.94 -10.79
N GLN A 201 13.42 -9.84 -10.11
CA GLN A 201 12.96 -11.13 -9.64
C GLN A 201 13.71 -11.51 -8.36
N ALA A 202 13.15 -12.45 -7.59
CA ALA A 202 13.84 -13.03 -6.45
C ALA A 202 14.98 -13.95 -6.90
N ASP A 203 16.06 -14.00 -6.12
CA ASP A 203 16.89 -15.20 -6.09
C ASP A 203 16.10 -16.33 -5.39
N PRO A 204 16.11 -17.57 -5.90
CA PRO A 204 15.39 -18.68 -5.27
C PRO A 204 15.70 -18.87 -3.79
N SER A 205 16.93 -18.57 -3.35
CA SER A 205 17.31 -18.69 -1.94
C SER A 205 16.55 -17.74 -1.02
N TRP A 206 16.11 -16.58 -1.51
CA TRP A 206 15.39 -15.58 -0.71
C TRP A 206 14.01 -16.07 -0.27
N LEU A 207 13.40 -16.95 -1.07
CA LEU A 207 12.07 -17.50 -0.81
C LEU A 207 12.08 -18.58 0.29
N GLU A 208 13.25 -19.15 0.56
CA GLU A 208 13.44 -20.19 1.59
C GLU A 208 13.77 -19.62 2.97
N TRP A 209 14.13 -18.34 3.07
CA TRP A 209 14.54 -17.71 4.32
C TRP A 209 13.41 -17.61 5.35
N ARG A 210 13.73 -17.96 6.59
CA ARG A 210 12.78 -17.96 7.72
C ARG A 210 13.22 -17.07 8.88
N THR A 211 14.02 -16.04 8.58
CA THR A 211 14.56 -15.08 9.54
C THR A 211 13.53 -14.65 10.58
N ALA A 212 13.84 -14.89 11.85
CA ALA A 212 13.00 -14.49 12.97
C ALA A 212 13.17 -12.99 13.23
N ILE A 213 12.09 -12.22 13.07
CA ILE A 213 12.07 -10.78 13.31
C ILE A 213 11.06 -10.49 14.44
N PRO A 214 11.51 -10.25 15.69
CA PRO A 214 10.60 -10.03 16.80
C PRO A 214 9.87 -8.69 16.67
N LYS A 215 8.56 -8.69 17.01
CA LYS A 215 7.80 -7.44 17.19
C LYS A 215 8.35 -6.72 18.44
N PRO A 216 8.62 -5.41 18.37
CA PRO A 216 9.10 -4.63 19.51
C PRO A 216 8.05 -4.49 20.62
#